data_AF-A0A1H3EHE0-F1
#
_entry.id   AF-A0A1H3EHE0-F1
#
_cell.length_a   1.000
_cell.length_b   1.000
_cell.length_c   1.000
_cell.angle_alpha   90.00
_cell.angle_beta   90.00
_cell.angle_gamma   90.00
#
_symmetry.space_group_name_H-M   'P 1'
#
loop_
_entity.id
_entity.type
_entity.pdbx_description
1 polymer ?
#
loop_
_entity_poly.entity_id
_entity_poly.type
_entity_poly.pdbx_seq_one_letter_code
_entity_poly.pdbx_strand_id
1 'polypeptide(L)'
;MPLESLLFPKAIGVRYVDTAVAGEDLPPADRYVVKIDSPDAPHRARLGLVKLGVAAADVVETCAELLARAGELELTGARAVIQPQLAHQGEIAVGAVRDPPYGPALLIGPGGSRVPGRSREPSPTRPAAVHSGVRCGAGPARRARRGGTGARRTRHQPAAADGRRRARRRRLAHRRIGGSKTDTAEHNPLDKRRPTQVVAPGIYQLGLQGNSFIVETEQGLLVVDTGPSPDLVPDALADLRQHTDAPIRWIVYSHGHMGYNYGVPGFLADAERRGDPRPTIIAHENVVRRYRRYAETGGLQAHLNSMQFRRAKAAFPAVPPQTFPDQTYAESLTLGTTGRVVQLLWAPSETDDVTAVWLPQERILYGSAAVIESLPNIGTPLRTLRDPVRWADTLDRFAALDPAVVVPEWGKPRREQVREMLTGTARALRWLRAEVVARLNKGMVVGEILHDLDYPAELFDEPWMAETYGHRDFVVCDIVRAETGWWDFNPTNLHPSHPDVAAAAVAGAIADQAAVLARARELRDAGEVQQALHVIDLLALAPGDEPEIVEARELKAELCELRAKQASSYVSRSLYRV
;
A
#
# COMPACT_ATOMS: atom_id res chain seq x y z
N MET A 1 10.05 18.97 -19.74
CA MET A 1 9.04 20.01 -19.45
C MET A 1 9.74 21.35 -19.45
N PRO A 2 9.15 22.41 -20.05
CA PRO A 2 9.63 23.77 -19.82
C PRO A 2 9.51 24.11 -18.34
N LEU A 3 10.45 24.87 -17.79
CA LEU A 3 10.51 25.26 -16.37
C LEU A 3 9.30 26.07 -15.88
N GLU A 4 8.46 26.55 -16.80
CA GLU A 4 7.23 27.32 -16.53
C GLU A 4 6.12 26.50 -15.84
N SER A 5 6.23 25.17 -15.79
CA SER A 5 5.25 24.30 -15.13
C SER A 5 5.51 24.06 -13.63
N LEU A 6 6.52 24.70 -13.03
CA LEU A 6 6.73 24.74 -11.57
C LEU A 6 5.97 25.93 -10.97
N LEU A 7 4.64 25.86 -10.96
CA LEU A 7 3.82 26.75 -10.14
C LEU A 7 4.04 26.38 -8.67
N PHE A 8 4.88 27.14 -7.98
CA PHE A 8 4.92 27.12 -6.51
C PHE A 8 3.50 27.44 -6.00
N PRO A 9 2.90 26.61 -5.14
CA PRO A 9 1.56 26.87 -4.63
C PRO A 9 1.54 28.21 -3.89
N LYS A 10 0.51 29.04 -4.16
CA LYS A 10 0.18 30.29 -3.43
C LYS A 10 -0.28 30.02 -1.98
N ALA A 11 0.37 29.12 -1.25
CA ALA A 11 -0.05 28.70 0.08
C ALA A 11 1.07 28.90 1.12
N ILE A 12 0.66 29.54 2.22
CA ILE A 12 1.35 29.81 3.49
C ILE A 12 2.32 31.02 3.47
N GLY A 13 1.81 32.20 3.85
CA GLY A 13 2.59 33.32 4.44
C GLY A 13 3.65 34.01 3.58
N VAL A 14 4.00 33.48 2.40
CA VAL A 14 5.01 34.04 1.50
C VAL A 14 4.32 34.94 0.47
N ARG A 15 4.58 36.24 0.54
CA ARG A 15 4.07 37.22 -0.43
C ARG A 15 4.72 36.95 -1.79
N TYR A 16 3.92 36.60 -2.79
CA TYR A 16 4.39 36.52 -4.17
C TYR A 16 4.79 37.93 -4.65
N VAL A 17 5.93 38.03 -5.31
CA VAL A 17 6.47 39.29 -5.83
C VAL A 17 6.49 39.21 -7.34
N ASP A 18 5.67 40.05 -7.97
CA ASP A 18 5.63 40.16 -9.42
C ASP A 18 7.01 40.55 -9.97
N THR A 19 7.37 39.95 -11.09
CA THR A 19 8.69 40.07 -11.70
C THR A 19 8.51 40.63 -13.10
N ALA A 20 9.20 41.73 -13.40
CA ALA A 20 9.25 42.32 -14.74
C ALA A 20 10.60 42.01 -15.39
N VAL A 21 10.63 41.92 -16.73
CA VAL A 21 11.89 41.99 -17.49
C VAL A 21 12.10 43.39 -18.06
N ALA A 22 13.35 43.73 -18.38
CA ALA A 22 13.66 45.05 -18.94
C ALA A 22 12.81 45.35 -20.19
N GLY A 23 12.09 46.47 -20.16
CA GLY A 23 11.16 46.90 -21.21
C GLY A 23 9.67 46.66 -20.90
N GLU A 24 9.35 45.99 -19.79
CA GLU A 24 7.99 45.83 -19.28
C GLU A 24 7.62 46.88 -18.22
N ASP A 25 6.31 47.04 -17.97
CA ASP A 25 5.81 47.88 -16.90
C ASP A 25 6.30 47.39 -15.53
N LEU A 26 6.79 48.33 -14.72
CA LEU A 26 7.32 48.01 -13.40
C LEU A 26 6.19 47.75 -12.39
N PRO A 27 6.24 46.66 -11.62
CA PRO A 27 5.31 46.46 -10.50
C PRO A 27 5.51 47.56 -9.44
N PRO A 28 4.45 48.07 -8.80
CA PRO A 28 4.55 49.23 -7.91
C PRO A 28 5.43 48.98 -6.68
N ALA A 29 6.54 49.72 -6.57
CA ALA A 29 7.46 49.71 -5.42
C ALA A 29 8.36 50.96 -5.36
N ASP A 30 8.84 51.31 -4.16
CA ASP A 30 9.78 52.43 -3.94
C ASP A 30 11.23 52.06 -4.32
N ARG A 31 11.59 50.79 -4.19
CA ARG A 31 12.93 50.25 -4.42
C ARG A 31 12.85 48.90 -5.13
N TYR A 32 13.79 48.66 -6.03
CA TYR A 32 13.86 47.44 -6.82
C TYR A 32 15.20 46.72 -6.62
N VAL A 33 15.15 45.42 -6.85
CA VAL A 33 16.30 44.58 -7.12
C VAL A 33 16.36 44.34 -8.62
N VAL A 34 17.50 44.64 -9.23
CA VAL A 34 17.78 44.33 -10.64
C VAL A 34 18.85 43.25 -10.69
N LYS A 35 18.60 42.16 -11.43
CA LYS A 35 19.54 41.04 -11.57
C LYS A 35 19.58 40.50 -12.99
N ILE A 36 20.72 39.96 -13.42
CA ILE A 36 20.78 39.21 -14.68
C ILE A 36 20.41 37.76 -14.45
N ASP A 37 19.39 37.29 -15.17
CA ASP A 37 19.10 35.87 -15.31
C ASP A 37 19.81 35.31 -16.54
N SER A 38 20.69 34.34 -16.32
CA SER A 38 21.39 33.56 -17.35
C SER A 38 21.65 32.16 -16.81
N PRO A 39 21.50 31.10 -17.64
CA PRO A 39 21.83 29.72 -17.25
C PRO A 39 23.30 29.54 -16.86
N ASP A 40 24.19 30.39 -17.38
CA ASP A 40 25.65 30.28 -17.20
C ASP A 40 26.15 31.00 -15.93
N ALA A 41 25.27 31.70 -15.21
CA ALA A 41 25.61 32.50 -14.04
C ALA A 41 24.90 32.01 -12.76
N PRO A 42 25.30 30.87 -12.18
CA PRO A 42 24.69 30.35 -10.95
C PRO A 42 24.93 31.26 -9.72
N HIS A 43 26.01 32.07 -9.72
CA HIS A 43 26.36 32.98 -8.62
C HIS A 43 26.37 34.47 -9.06
N ARG A 44 25.22 34.96 -9.53
CA ARG A 44 25.01 36.33 -10.06
C ARG A 44 25.61 37.45 -9.21
N ALA A 45 25.43 37.40 -7.89
CA ALA A 45 25.93 38.44 -6.98
C ALA A 45 27.48 38.52 -6.96
N ARG A 46 28.19 37.40 -7.07
CA ARG A 46 29.67 37.39 -7.12
C ARG A 46 30.23 37.90 -8.43
N LEU A 47 29.44 37.84 -9.50
CA LEU A 47 29.79 38.32 -10.83
C LEU A 47 29.45 39.81 -11.02
N GLY A 48 28.93 40.48 -9.99
CA GLY A 48 28.47 41.87 -10.07
C GLY A 48 27.17 42.02 -10.87
N LEU A 49 26.38 40.95 -11.01
CA LEU A 49 25.18 40.91 -11.85
C LEU A 49 23.88 41.12 -11.05
N VAL A 50 23.97 41.74 -9.86
CA VAL A 50 22.83 42.04 -8.98
C VAL A 50 23.05 43.42 -8.36
N LYS A 51 22.06 44.30 -8.47
CA LYS A 51 22.03 45.61 -7.82
C LYS A 51 20.77 45.73 -6.96
N LEU A 52 20.95 46.14 -5.71
CA LEU A 52 19.89 46.29 -4.71
C LEU A 52 19.61 47.77 -4.48
N GLY A 53 18.41 48.12 -4.02
CA GLY A 53 18.07 49.48 -3.63
C GLY A 53 17.88 50.44 -4.80
N VAL A 54 17.65 49.92 -6.01
CA VAL A 54 17.54 50.72 -7.23
C VAL A 54 16.24 51.53 -7.18
N ALA A 55 16.32 52.84 -7.34
CA ALA A 55 15.11 53.67 -7.40
C ALA A 55 14.41 53.45 -8.75
N ALA A 56 13.09 53.66 -8.82
CA ALA A 56 12.31 53.45 -10.05
C ALA A 56 12.90 54.18 -11.28
N ALA A 57 13.39 55.41 -11.07
CA ALA A 57 14.01 56.24 -12.11
C ALA A 57 15.32 55.66 -12.67
N ASP A 58 16.04 54.87 -11.88
CA ASP A 58 17.39 54.38 -12.20
C ASP A 58 17.37 52.93 -12.74
N VAL A 59 16.19 52.29 -12.80
CA VAL A 59 16.05 50.87 -13.19
C VAL A 59 16.54 50.64 -14.62
N VAL A 60 16.19 51.52 -15.55
CA VAL A 60 16.57 51.37 -16.96
C VAL A 60 18.08 51.45 -17.15
N GLU A 61 18.72 52.45 -16.55
CA GLU A 61 20.17 52.61 -16.59
C GLU A 61 20.88 51.43 -15.93
N THR A 62 20.39 50.99 -14.77
CA THR A 62 20.93 49.83 -14.06
C THR A 62 20.81 48.54 -14.89
N CYS A 63 19.69 48.32 -15.59
CA CYS A 63 19.54 47.18 -16.49
C CYS A 63 20.58 47.20 -17.61
N ALA A 64 20.83 48.36 -18.22
CA ALA A 64 21.83 48.51 -19.27
C ALA A 64 23.26 48.23 -18.76
N GLU A 65 23.61 48.76 -17.59
CA GLU A 65 24.89 48.51 -16.92
C GLU A 65 25.12 47.00 -16.68
N LEU A 66 24.13 46.31 -16.10
CA LEU A 66 24.24 44.89 -15.79
C LEU A 66 24.24 44.01 -17.05
N LEU A 67 23.50 44.38 -18.10
CA LEU A 67 23.51 43.66 -19.38
C LEU A 67 24.84 43.83 -20.12
N ALA A 68 25.44 45.02 -20.10
CA ALA A 68 26.78 45.25 -20.64
C ALA A 68 27.81 44.38 -19.91
N ARG A 69 27.74 44.33 -18.57
CA ARG A 69 28.59 43.45 -17.76
C ARG A 69 28.39 41.96 -18.07
N ALA A 70 27.15 41.53 -18.31
CA ALA A 70 26.87 40.16 -18.73
C ALA A 70 27.47 39.84 -20.11
N GLY A 71 27.49 40.82 -21.03
CA GLY A 71 28.15 40.74 -22.32
C GLY A 71 29.67 40.61 -22.21
N GLU A 72 30.32 41.37 -21.31
CA GLU A 72 31.75 41.23 -21.02
C GLU A 72 32.13 39.85 -20.48
N LEU A 73 31.20 39.20 -19.78
CA LEU A 73 31.35 37.86 -19.23
C LEU A 73 30.92 36.75 -20.20
N GLU A 74 30.56 37.11 -21.44
CA GLU A 74 30.12 36.21 -22.52
C GLU A 74 28.96 35.28 -22.10
N LEU A 75 28.06 35.75 -21.23
CA LEU A 75 26.95 34.94 -20.71
C LEU A 75 25.86 34.74 -21.76
N THR A 76 25.46 33.49 -22.00
CA THR A 76 24.39 33.21 -22.96
C THR A 76 23.01 33.47 -22.36
N GLY A 77 22.08 33.92 -23.20
CA GLY A 77 20.68 34.12 -22.81
C GLY A 77 20.46 35.12 -21.66
N ALA A 78 21.39 36.06 -21.45
CA ALA A 78 21.32 37.04 -20.38
C ALA A 78 20.14 37.99 -20.54
N ARG A 79 19.31 38.10 -19.50
CA ARG A 79 18.16 39.00 -19.43
C ARG A 79 18.10 39.69 -18.08
N ALA A 80 17.80 40.98 -18.07
CA ALA A 80 17.64 41.74 -16.83
C ALA A 80 16.23 41.51 -16.25
N VAL A 81 16.19 41.12 -14.98
CA VAL A 81 15.00 40.79 -14.21
C VAL A 81 14.88 41.77 -13.06
N ILE A 82 13.70 42.36 -12.91
CA ILE A 82 13.41 43.45 -11.99
C ILE A 82 12.31 43.00 -11.02
N GLN A 83 12.56 43.16 -9.72
CA GLN A 83 11.63 42.74 -8.67
C GLN A 83 11.55 43.83 -7.58
N PRO A 84 10.35 44.14 -7.05
CA PRO A 84 10.19 44.92 -5.84
C PRO A 84 11.10 44.43 -4.72
N GLN A 85 11.87 45.34 -4.11
CA GLN A 85 12.71 44.99 -2.98
C GLN A 85 11.87 44.92 -1.70
N LEU A 86 11.77 43.73 -1.12
CA LEU A 86 11.08 43.52 0.14
C LEU A 86 12.06 43.48 1.32
N ALA A 87 11.66 44.11 2.41
CA ALA A 87 12.33 43.95 3.70
C ALA A 87 12.16 42.50 4.20
N HIS A 88 13.25 41.86 4.59
CA HIS A 88 13.27 40.50 5.11
C HIS A 88 14.39 40.34 6.15
N GLN A 89 14.25 39.37 7.06
CA GLN A 89 15.27 39.06 8.07
C GLN A 89 16.14 37.84 7.72
N GLY A 90 15.78 37.11 6.65
CA GLY A 90 16.53 35.96 6.15
C GLY A 90 16.08 35.58 4.74
N GLU A 91 16.96 34.89 4.01
CA GLU A 91 16.71 34.42 2.64
C GLU A 91 16.96 32.91 2.58
N ILE A 92 16.11 32.18 1.86
CA ILE A 92 16.25 30.74 1.61
C ILE A 92 16.20 30.54 0.10
N ALA A 93 17.18 29.83 -0.46
CA ALA A 93 17.16 29.37 -1.83
C ALA A 93 16.54 27.97 -1.90
N VAL A 94 15.55 27.81 -2.77
CA VAL A 94 14.95 26.52 -3.09
C VAL A 94 15.22 26.22 -4.56
N GLY A 95 16.04 25.20 -4.83
CA GLY A 95 16.33 24.72 -6.17
C GLY A 95 15.78 23.31 -6.37
N ALA A 96 15.28 23.00 -7.55
CA ALA A 96 14.89 21.64 -7.91
C ALA A 96 15.71 21.16 -9.10
N VAL A 97 16.30 19.97 -9.00
CA VAL A 97 16.99 19.30 -10.11
C VAL A 97 16.48 17.87 -10.21
N ARG A 98 16.32 17.35 -11.43
CA ARG A 98 16.07 15.92 -11.61
C ARG A 98 17.41 15.22 -11.77
N ASP A 99 17.87 14.60 -10.69
CA ASP A 99 19.10 13.84 -10.65
C ASP A 99 18.88 12.45 -11.31
N PRO A 100 19.77 11.99 -12.21
CA PRO A 100 19.56 10.74 -12.94
C PRO A 100 19.44 9.47 -12.07
N PRO A 101 20.30 9.23 -11.05
CA PRO A 101 20.12 8.11 -10.13
C PRO A 101 19.06 8.33 -9.04
N TYR A 102 18.87 9.56 -8.55
CA TYR A 102 18.01 9.81 -7.37
C TYR A 102 16.62 10.39 -7.68
N GLY A 103 16.33 10.74 -8.93
CA GLY A 103 15.07 11.37 -9.33
C GLY A 103 14.99 12.85 -8.92
N PRO A 104 13.79 13.41 -8.69
CA PRO A 104 13.63 14.82 -8.30
C PRO A 104 14.30 15.09 -6.94
N ALA A 105 15.34 15.92 -6.94
CA ALA A 105 16.05 16.38 -5.77
C ALA A 105 15.75 17.87 -5.52
N LEU A 106 15.38 18.18 -4.28
CA LEU A 106 15.14 19.55 -3.81
C LEU A 106 16.35 20.00 -2.99
N LEU A 107 17.00 21.09 -3.40
CA LEU A 107 18.02 21.78 -2.64
C LEU A 107 17.36 22.90 -1.85
N ILE A 108 17.46 22.86 -0.53
CA ILE A 108 17.05 23.96 0.35
C ILE A 108 18.31 24.43 1.09
N GLY A 109 18.61 25.72 1.01
CA GLY A 109 19.76 26.30 1.69
C GLY A 109 19.58 27.79 1.95
N PRO A 110 20.48 28.43 2.72
CA PRO A 110 20.47 29.88 2.90
C PRO A 110 20.62 30.57 1.53
N GLY A 111 19.75 31.53 1.24
CA GLY A 111 19.81 32.36 0.04
C GLY A 111 20.92 33.41 0.12
N GLY A 112 21.16 34.11 -0.99
CA GLY A 112 22.16 35.17 -1.08
C GLY A 112 23.62 34.68 -1.17
N SER A 113 24.56 35.49 -0.69
CA SER A 113 26.01 35.24 -0.80
C SER A 113 26.55 34.07 0.04
N ARG A 114 25.68 33.41 0.81
CA ARG A 114 26.04 32.37 1.81
C ARG A 114 25.89 30.93 1.32
N VAL A 115 25.57 30.69 0.05
CA VAL A 115 25.53 29.34 -0.54
C VAL A 115 26.95 28.76 -0.67
N PRO A 116 27.31 27.63 -0.02
CA PRO A 116 28.59 26.97 -0.24
C PRO A 116 28.64 26.38 -1.66
N GLY A 117 29.65 26.77 -2.45
CA GLY A 117 29.81 26.29 -3.83
C GLY A 117 30.22 24.82 -3.87
N ARG A 118 29.61 24.05 -4.77
CA ARG A 118 30.22 22.79 -5.26
C ARG A 118 31.40 23.16 -6.15
N SER A 119 32.61 23.20 -5.59
CA SER A 119 33.82 23.10 -6.40
C SER A 119 33.83 21.71 -7.05
N ARG A 120 33.90 21.67 -8.38
CA ARG A 120 34.33 20.47 -9.10
C ARG A 120 35.85 20.35 -8.92
N GLU A 121 36.29 19.78 -7.81
CA GLU A 121 37.63 19.22 -7.69
C GLU A 121 37.52 17.69 -7.52
N PRO A 122 38.26 16.88 -8.30
CA PRO A 122 38.32 15.45 -8.08
C PRO A 122 39.06 15.20 -6.75
N SER A 123 38.37 14.63 -5.77
CA SER A 123 39.00 14.26 -4.49
C SER A 123 40.13 13.24 -4.72
N PRO A 124 41.27 13.38 -4.00
CA PRO A 124 42.37 12.46 -4.10
C PRO A 124 42.00 11.15 -3.40
N THR A 125 42.22 10.04 -4.09
CA THR A 125 42.20 8.69 -3.52
C THR A 125 43.24 8.61 -2.40
N ARG A 126 42.82 8.15 -1.21
CA ARG A 126 43.74 7.62 -0.19
C ARG A 126 43.32 6.21 0.26
N PRO A 127 44.30 5.36 0.59
CA PRO A 127 44.26 3.93 0.28
C PRO A 127 43.62 3.09 1.39
N ALA A 128 43.03 1.97 0.98
CA ALA A 128 42.60 0.92 1.88
C ALA A 128 43.78 0.36 2.67
N ALA A 129 43.63 0.34 3.99
CA ALA A 129 44.56 -0.29 4.91
C ALA A 129 44.60 -1.81 4.67
N VAL A 130 45.83 -2.30 4.56
CA VAL A 130 46.21 -3.70 4.44
C VAL A 130 46.00 -4.39 5.78
N HIS A 131 45.22 -5.48 5.79
CA HIS A 131 45.45 -6.57 6.73
C HIS A 131 45.67 -7.88 5.95
N SER A 132 46.92 -8.33 6.03
CA SER A 132 47.38 -9.72 5.95
C SER A 132 46.39 -10.70 6.61
N GLY A 133 46.10 -11.90 6.11
CA GLY A 133 46.61 -12.65 4.98
C GLY A 133 46.48 -14.13 5.32
N VAL A 134 45.94 -14.96 4.42
CA VAL A 134 46.25 -16.40 4.33
C VAL A 134 46.15 -16.78 2.86
N ARG A 135 47.23 -17.39 2.35
CA ARG A 135 47.37 -17.94 0.99
C ARG A 135 46.89 -19.38 0.93
N CYS A 136 46.31 -19.76 -0.20
CA CYS A 136 46.41 -21.06 -0.91
C CYS A 136 45.55 -20.90 -2.18
N GLY A 137 45.89 -21.23 -3.43
CA GLY A 137 47.00 -21.88 -4.11
C GLY A 137 46.55 -22.04 -5.59
N ALA A 138 47.46 -21.90 -6.55
CA ALA A 138 47.22 -21.94 -8.01
C ALA A 138 46.54 -23.26 -8.49
N GLY A 139 45.69 -23.28 -9.53
CA GLY A 139 46.05 -23.18 -10.94
C GLY A 139 45.04 -23.93 -11.84
N PRO A 140 45.16 -23.87 -13.19
CA PRO A 140 44.01 -23.87 -14.11
C PRO A 140 43.88 -25.12 -15.01
N ALA A 141 42.70 -25.32 -15.64
CA ALA A 141 42.57 -26.20 -16.81
C ALA A 141 41.55 -25.71 -17.84
N ARG A 142 42.02 -25.61 -19.09
CA ARG A 142 41.30 -25.35 -20.35
C ARG A 142 40.90 -26.67 -21.03
N ARG A 143 40.03 -26.52 -22.06
CA ARG A 143 39.70 -27.40 -23.20
C ARG A 143 38.60 -28.46 -22.96
N ALA A 144 37.75 -28.82 -23.92
CA ALA A 144 37.41 -28.28 -25.24
C ALA A 144 36.17 -29.03 -25.78
N ARG A 145 35.32 -28.26 -26.48
CA ARG A 145 34.52 -28.55 -27.69
C ARG A 145 34.33 -30.01 -28.16
N ARG A 146 33.06 -30.33 -28.46
CA ARG A 146 32.46 -30.75 -29.76
C ARG A 146 30.99 -31.11 -29.46
N GLY A 147 29.95 -30.84 -30.24
CA GLY A 147 29.76 -30.30 -31.59
C GLY A 147 28.39 -30.80 -32.08
N GLY A 148 27.68 -30.00 -32.89
CA GLY A 148 26.55 -30.42 -33.73
C GLY A 148 25.15 -30.06 -33.18
N THR A 149 24.54 -28.93 -33.53
CA THR A 149 23.77 -28.61 -34.76
C THR A 149 22.51 -29.44 -34.97
N GLY A 150 21.35 -28.78 -35.09
CA GLY A 150 20.25 -29.32 -35.92
C GLY A 150 18.82 -29.02 -35.50
N ALA A 151 18.34 -27.82 -35.86
CA ALA A 151 17.03 -27.51 -36.44
C ALA A 151 15.69 -28.04 -35.83
N ARG A 152 14.82 -27.06 -35.57
CA ARG A 152 13.35 -27.13 -35.45
C ARG A 152 12.67 -27.93 -36.57
N ARG A 153 11.55 -28.59 -36.25
CA ARG A 153 10.24 -28.38 -36.93
C ARG A 153 9.04 -29.02 -36.21
N THR A 154 8.07 -28.14 -36.02
CA THR A 154 6.63 -28.20 -35.76
C THR A 154 5.75 -29.39 -36.21
N ARG A 155 4.66 -29.56 -35.44
CA ARG A 155 3.25 -29.88 -35.78
C ARG A 155 2.92 -31.32 -36.22
N HIS A 156 1.99 -31.96 -35.50
CA HIS A 156 0.58 -32.11 -35.92
C HIS A 156 -0.27 -32.87 -34.88
N GLN A 157 -1.39 -32.26 -34.49
CA GLN A 157 -2.67 -32.93 -34.18
C GLN A 157 -3.37 -33.24 -35.52
N PRO A 158 -4.33 -34.20 -35.64
CA PRO A 158 -5.64 -34.07 -34.98
C PRO A 158 -6.47 -35.35 -34.69
N ALA A 159 -7.62 -35.09 -34.04
CA ALA A 159 -8.96 -35.61 -34.35
C ALA A 159 -9.63 -36.60 -33.39
N ALA A 160 -10.93 -36.32 -33.21
CA ALA A 160 -11.89 -36.83 -32.25
C ALA A 160 -12.52 -38.18 -32.63
N ALA A 161 -13.16 -38.84 -31.65
CA ALA A 161 -14.39 -39.59 -31.88
C ALA A 161 -15.20 -39.82 -30.58
N ASP A 162 -16.50 -39.89 -30.81
CA ASP A 162 -17.69 -39.87 -29.97
C ASP A 162 -17.94 -41.18 -29.18
N GLY A 163 -18.80 -41.17 -28.16
CA GLY A 163 -19.16 -42.40 -27.44
C GLY A 163 -20.01 -42.24 -26.16
N ARG A 164 -21.31 -42.04 -26.33
CA ARG A 164 -22.36 -42.08 -25.28
C ARG A 164 -22.39 -43.41 -24.50
N ARG A 165 -22.74 -43.37 -23.20
CA ARG A 165 -23.70 -44.31 -22.57
C ARG A 165 -24.27 -43.80 -21.25
N ARG A 166 -25.58 -43.96 -21.11
CA ARG A 166 -26.45 -43.59 -19.97
C ARG A 166 -26.75 -44.80 -19.06
N ALA A 167 -27.20 -44.46 -17.85
CA ALA A 167 -28.04 -45.21 -16.89
C ALA A 167 -27.27 -46.10 -15.88
N ARG A 168 -27.62 -46.18 -14.58
CA ARG A 168 -28.94 -46.08 -13.93
C ARG A 168 -28.85 -45.51 -12.51
N ARG A 169 -29.92 -44.83 -12.09
CA ARG A 169 -30.25 -44.48 -10.71
C ARG A 169 -30.82 -45.69 -9.95
N ARG A 170 -30.43 -45.85 -8.68
CA ARG A 170 -31.28 -46.47 -7.65
C ARG A 170 -31.40 -45.49 -6.48
N ARG A 171 -32.63 -45.16 -6.12
CA ARG A 171 -33.01 -44.46 -4.90
C ARG A 171 -33.22 -45.50 -3.79
N LEU A 172 -32.69 -45.23 -2.61
CA LEU A 172 -33.23 -45.70 -1.33
C LEU A 172 -33.21 -44.49 -0.38
N ALA A 173 -34.31 -44.31 0.34
CA ALA A 173 -34.66 -43.11 1.08
C ALA A 173 -34.50 -43.30 2.60
N HIS A 174 -34.43 -42.16 3.29
CA HIS A 174 -34.43 -41.91 4.76
C HIS A 174 -33.04 -41.91 5.42
N ARG A 175 -32.61 -40.90 6.18
CA ARG A 175 -33.29 -39.89 7.02
C ARG A 175 -32.58 -38.53 6.93
N ARG A 176 -33.35 -37.43 6.94
CA ARG A 176 -32.87 -36.05 7.04
C ARG A 176 -32.41 -35.74 8.47
N ILE A 177 -31.17 -35.29 8.63
CA ILE A 177 -30.76 -34.32 9.65
C ILE A 177 -30.09 -33.18 8.87
N GLY A 178 -30.53 -31.95 9.12
CA GLY A 178 -30.27 -30.79 8.26
C GLY A 178 -28.79 -30.44 8.15
N GLY A 179 -28.18 -30.76 7.00
CA GLY A 179 -26.97 -30.12 6.53
C GLY A 179 -27.33 -29.06 5.50
N SER A 180 -26.88 -27.82 5.71
CA SER A 180 -26.93 -26.78 4.68
C SER A 180 -26.13 -27.26 3.47
N LYS A 181 -26.65 -26.99 2.28
CA LYS A 181 -26.01 -27.37 1.02
C LYS A 181 -24.64 -26.71 0.94
N THR A 182 -23.60 -27.52 0.87
CA THR A 182 -22.26 -27.14 0.42
C THR A 182 -22.37 -26.68 -1.04
N ASP A 183 -22.30 -25.37 -1.22
CA ASP A 183 -22.24 -24.72 -2.54
C ASP A 183 -20.79 -24.80 -3.04
N THR A 184 -20.49 -25.78 -3.87
CA THR A 184 -19.14 -26.06 -4.41
C THR A 184 -18.77 -25.15 -5.60
N ALA A 185 -19.10 -23.87 -5.48
CA ALA A 185 -18.53 -22.78 -6.24
C ALA A 185 -18.48 -21.55 -5.32
N GLU A 186 -17.50 -21.50 -4.43
CA GLU A 186 -17.24 -20.34 -3.56
C GLU A 186 -16.97 -19.12 -4.45
N HIS A 187 -18.04 -18.39 -4.78
CA HIS A 187 -17.98 -17.12 -5.47
C HIS A 187 -17.33 -16.09 -4.54
N ASN A 188 -16.25 -15.48 -5.00
CA ASN A 188 -15.53 -14.46 -4.28
C ASN A 188 -16.46 -13.29 -3.90
N PRO A 189 -16.62 -12.96 -2.60
CA PRO A 189 -17.52 -11.88 -2.15
C PRO A 189 -17.10 -10.48 -2.63
N LEU A 190 -15.89 -10.33 -3.19
CA LEU A 190 -15.43 -9.10 -3.84
C LEU A 190 -16.09 -8.84 -5.21
N ASP A 191 -16.70 -9.86 -5.83
CA ASP A 191 -17.14 -9.80 -7.24
C ASP A 191 -18.66 -9.57 -7.39
N LYS A 192 -19.42 -9.46 -6.29
CA LYS A 192 -20.87 -9.19 -6.34
C LYS A 192 -21.18 -7.76 -5.94
N ARG A 193 -21.62 -6.98 -6.94
CA ARG A 193 -22.19 -5.65 -6.73
C ARG A 193 -23.39 -5.73 -5.78
N ARG A 194 -23.47 -4.77 -4.83
CA ARG A 194 -24.66 -4.56 -3.99
C ARG A 194 -25.43 -3.32 -4.46
N PRO A 195 -26.77 -3.31 -4.36
CA PRO A 195 -27.55 -2.13 -4.74
C PRO A 195 -27.18 -0.93 -3.86
N THR A 196 -27.38 0.27 -4.40
CA THR A 196 -27.16 1.55 -3.70
C THR A 196 -28.01 1.59 -2.44
N GLN A 197 -27.40 1.97 -1.32
CA GLN A 197 -28.10 2.22 -0.07
C GLN A 197 -28.02 3.69 0.29
N VAL A 198 -29.16 4.27 0.64
CA VAL A 198 -29.21 5.63 1.19
C VAL A 198 -28.84 5.56 2.67
N VAL A 199 -27.72 6.17 3.04
CA VAL A 199 -27.26 6.26 4.44
C VAL A 199 -27.97 7.41 5.15
N ALA A 200 -28.11 8.55 4.45
CA ALA A 200 -28.81 9.76 4.84
C ALA A 200 -29.10 10.58 3.57
N PRO A 201 -29.93 11.65 3.61
CA PRO A 201 -30.19 12.48 2.43
C PRO A 201 -28.91 13.02 1.78
N GLY A 202 -28.70 12.69 0.50
CA GLY A 202 -27.49 13.05 -0.25
C GLY A 202 -26.23 12.25 0.14
N ILE A 203 -26.37 11.14 0.88
CA ILE A 203 -25.26 10.30 1.30
C ILE A 203 -25.58 8.85 0.98
N TYR A 204 -24.76 8.23 0.14
CA TYR A 204 -25.03 6.93 -0.45
C TYR A 204 -23.86 5.97 -0.24
N GLN A 205 -24.18 4.68 -0.28
CA GLN A 205 -23.23 3.59 -0.25
C GLN A 205 -23.44 2.73 -1.51
N LEU A 206 -22.42 2.68 -2.37
CA LEU A 206 -22.37 1.81 -3.55
C LEU A 206 -21.58 0.54 -3.19
N GLY A 207 -22.14 -0.63 -3.52
CA GLY A 207 -21.42 -1.89 -3.34
C GLY A 207 -20.54 -2.21 -4.55
N LEU A 208 -19.30 -1.72 -4.55
CA LEU A 208 -18.25 -2.13 -5.49
C LEU A 208 -17.30 -3.09 -4.78
N GLN A 209 -16.03 -2.72 -4.60
CA GLN A 209 -15.12 -3.38 -3.66
C GLN A 209 -15.21 -2.65 -2.32
N GLY A 210 -15.75 -3.33 -1.32
CA GLY A 210 -16.12 -2.70 -0.07
C GLY A 210 -17.34 -1.82 -0.24
N ASN A 211 -17.37 -0.75 0.53
CA ASN A 211 -18.34 0.32 0.44
C ASN A 211 -17.69 1.50 -0.28
N SER A 212 -18.11 1.78 -1.50
CA SER A 212 -17.85 3.09 -2.10
C SER A 212 -18.80 4.10 -1.47
N PHE A 213 -18.26 5.16 -0.88
CA PHE A 213 -19.03 6.15 -0.11
C PHE A 213 -19.22 7.42 -0.92
N ILE A 214 -20.45 7.91 -1.03
CA ILE A 214 -20.81 9.01 -1.93
C ILE A 214 -21.46 10.10 -1.11
N VAL A 215 -20.98 11.33 -1.31
CA VAL A 215 -21.48 12.51 -0.61
C VAL A 215 -21.83 13.58 -1.63
N GLU A 216 -23.09 14.01 -1.61
CA GLU A 216 -23.59 15.10 -2.41
C GLU A 216 -23.32 16.43 -1.73
N THR A 217 -22.67 17.35 -2.44
CA THR A 217 -22.39 18.72 -2.00
C THR A 217 -22.97 19.72 -3.00
N GLU A 218 -22.99 21.00 -2.64
CA GLU A 218 -23.40 22.09 -3.55
C GLU A 218 -22.55 22.15 -4.84
N GLN A 219 -21.31 21.64 -4.80
CA GLN A 219 -20.37 21.68 -5.92
C GLN A 219 -20.37 20.38 -6.77
N GLY A 220 -21.18 19.39 -6.39
CA GLY A 220 -21.23 18.08 -7.02
C GLY A 220 -20.92 16.94 -6.04
N LEU A 221 -20.78 15.73 -6.59
CA LEU A 221 -20.56 14.51 -5.83
C LEU A 221 -19.08 14.30 -5.51
N LEU A 222 -18.82 13.85 -4.28
CA LEU A 222 -17.61 13.18 -3.89
C LEU A 222 -17.85 11.67 -3.91
N VAL A 223 -16.97 10.91 -4.56
CA VAL A 223 -17.00 9.44 -4.58
C VAL A 223 -15.72 8.93 -3.93
N VAL A 224 -15.87 8.17 -2.84
CA VAL A 224 -14.77 7.46 -2.21
C VAL A 224 -14.70 6.05 -2.77
N ASP A 225 -13.54 5.68 -3.31
CA ASP A 225 -13.23 4.41 -3.99
C ASP A 225 -14.08 4.12 -5.23
N THR A 226 -13.45 3.63 -6.29
CA THR A 226 -14.07 3.40 -7.60
C THR A 226 -14.24 1.94 -7.98
N GLY A 227 -13.85 1.03 -7.08
CA GLY A 227 -14.04 -0.40 -7.27
C GLY A 227 -12.99 -1.10 -8.14
N PRO A 228 -13.19 -2.42 -8.37
CA PRO A 228 -12.15 -3.32 -8.85
C PRO A 228 -11.97 -3.34 -10.36
N SER A 229 -12.88 -2.74 -11.11
CA SER A 229 -12.80 -2.69 -12.57
C SER A 229 -13.61 -1.52 -13.11
N PRO A 230 -13.15 -0.86 -14.20
CA PRO A 230 -13.97 0.11 -14.92
C PRO A 230 -15.26 -0.51 -15.50
N ASP A 231 -15.29 -1.82 -15.75
CA ASP A 231 -16.44 -2.51 -16.34
C ASP A 231 -17.67 -2.53 -15.41
N LEU A 232 -17.46 -2.40 -14.09
CA LEU A 232 -18.56 -2.36 -13.11
C LEU A 232 -19.14 -0.96 -12.90
N VAL A 233 -18.45 0.06 -13.39
CA VAL A 233 -18.81 1.46 -13.13
C VAL A 233 -20.09 1.89 -13.83
N PRO A 234 -20.36 1.56 -15.10
CA PRO A 234 -21.61 1.98 -15.77
C PRO A 234 -22.87 1.56 -15.00
N ASP A 235 -22.93 0.31 -14.55
CA ASP A 235 -24.07 -0.23 -13.81
C ASP A 235 -24.19 0.39 -12.40
N ALA A 236 -23.06 0.64 -11.74
CA ALA A 236 -23.04 1.32 -10.44
C ALA A 236 -23.52 2.77 -10.54
N LEU A 237 -23.10 3.49 -11.58
CA LEU A 237 -23.56 4.85 -11.85
C LEU A 237 -25.02 4.88 -12.23
N ALA A 238 -25.50 3.96 -13.08
CA ALA A 238 -26.92 3.89 -13.45
C ALA A 238 -27.84 3.76 -12.23
N ASP A 239 -27.40 3.04 -11.21
CA ASP A 239 -28.12 2.90 -9.94
C ASP A 239 -28.00 4.13 -9.04
N LEU A 240 -26.81 4.73 -8.94
CA LEU A 240 -26.63 6.02 -8.26
C LEU A 240 -27.52 7.12 -8.88
N ARG A 241 -27.68 7.12 -10.20
CA ARG A 241 -28.51 8.08 -10.94
C ARG A 241 -30.00 7.95 -10.69
N GLN A 242 -30.46 6.87 -10.05
CA GLN A 242 -31.85 6.81 -9.55
C GLN A 242 -32.07 7.71 -8.33
N HIS A 243 -30.99 8.20 -7.72
CA HIS A 243 -31.03 9.03 -6.51
C HIS A 243 -30.52 10.46 -6.74
N THR A 244 -29.51 10.66 -7.59
CA THR A 244 -28.93 11.99 -7.85
C THR A 244 -28.36 12.12 -9.26
N ASP A 245 -28.61 13.26 -9.89
CA ASP A 245 -28.06 13.63 -11.19
C ASP A 245 -26.86 14.58 -11.11
N ALA A 246 -26.38 14.91 -9.92
CA ALA A 246 -25.28 15.86 -9.74
C ALA A 246 -23.96 15.37 -10.39
N PRO A 247 -23.14 16.27 -10.97
CA PRO A 247 -21.87 15.90 -11.60
C PRO A 247 -20.88 15.38 -10.54
N ILE A 248 -20.02 14.44 -10.94
CA ILE A 248 -18.97 13.93 -10.04
C ILE A 248 -17.82 14.93 -10.03
N ARG A 249 -17.60 15.56 -8.88
CA ARG A 249 -16.60 16.61 -8.72
C ARG A 249 -15.26 16.06 -8.22
N TRP A 250 -15.31 15.10 -7.30
CA TRP A 250 -14.12 14.51 -6.69
C TRP A 250 -14.19 12.99 -6.64
N ILE A 251 -13.04 12.35 -6.90
CA ILE A 251 -12.80 10.95 -6.60
C ILE A 251 -11.76 10.93 -5.48
N VAL A 252 -12.10 10.33 -4.34
CA VAL A 252 -11.20 10.21 -3.19
C VAL A 252 -10.79 8.75 -3.04
N TYR A 253 -9.49 8.49 -2.92
CA TYR A 253 -9.02 7.16 -2.58
C TYR A 253 -9.06 7.00 -1.07
N SER A 254 -9.76 5.98 -0.61
CA SER A 254 -9.76 5.65 0.80
C SER A 254 -8.40 5.08 1.21
N HIS A 255 -7.78 4.25 0.37
CA HIS A 255 -6.39 3.80 0.51
C HIS A 255 -5.88 3.16 -0.78
N GLY A 256 -4.57 2.93 -0.87
CA GLY A 256 -3.92 2.40 -2.07
C GLY A 256 -3.91 0.87 -2.19
N HIS A 257 -4.85 0.14 -1.58
CA HIS A 257 -4.97 -1.30 -1.82
C HIS A 257 -5.43 -1.61 -3.24
N MET A 258 -5.00 -2.78 -3.73
CA MET A 258 -5.37 -3.27 -5.06
C MET A 258 -6.87 -3.50 -5.15
N GLY A 259 -7.49 -2.99 -6.23
CA GLY A 259 -8.91 -3.19 -6.53
C GLY A 259 -9.86 -2.14 -5.93
N TYR A 260 -9.42 -1.24 -5.06
CA TYR A 260 -10.30 -0.16 -4.59
C TYR A 260 -10.46 0.96 -5.62
N ASN A 261 -9.45 1.16 -6.47
CA ASN A 261 -9.32 2.35 -7.31
C ASN A 261 -9.07 2.04 -8.80
N TYR A 262 -9.44 0.84 -9.26
CA TYR A 262 -9.26 0.46 -10.67
C TYR A 262 -10.41 0.94 -11.55
N GLY A 263 -11.55 1.29 -10.97
CA GLY A 263 -12.70 1.80 -11.70
C GLY A 263 -12.58 3.25 -12.18
N VAL A 264 -11.55 4.00 -11.77
CA VAL A 264 -11.36 5.42 -12.15
C VAL A 264 -11.60 5.70 -13.64
N PRO A 265 -11.07 4.92 -14.60
CA PRO A 265 -11.32 5.17 -16.02
C PRO A 265 -12.81 5.16 -16.39
N GLY A 266 -13.62 4.32 -15.75
CA GLY A 266 -15.07 4.26 -15.97
C GLY A 266 -15.79 5.53 -15.50
N PHE A 267 -15.37 6.11 -14.37
CA PHE A 267 -15.92 7.36 -13.85
C PHE A 267 -15.51 8.56 -14.71
N LEU A 268 -14.27 8.58 -15.20
CA LEU A 268 -13.81 9.62 -16.13
C LEU A 268 -14.58 9.58 -17.46
N ALA A 269 -14.83 8.37 -17.99
CA ALA A 269 -15.62 8.18 -19.20
C ALA A 269 -17.09 8.60 -19.03
N ASP A 270 -17.69 8.41 -17.86
CA ASP A 270 -19.04 8.92 -17.56
C ASP A 270 -19.08 10.46 -17.59
N ALA A 271 -18.13 11.11 -16.93
CA ALA A 271 -18.05 12.57 -16.92
C ALA A 271 -17.90 13.14 -18.35
N GLU A 272 -17.01 12.55 -19.15
CA GLU A 272 -16.83 12.93 -20.55
C GLU A 272 -18.11 12.74 -21.37
N ARG A 273 -18.77 11.57 -21.26
CA ARG A 273 -20.02 11.27 -21.96
C ARG A 273 -21.14 12.25 -21.60
N ARG A 274 -21.19 12.71 -20.36
CA ARG A 274 -22.20 13.67 -19.88
C ARG A 274 -21.85 15.12 -20.19
N GLY A 275 -20.62 15.41 -20.65
CA GLY A 275 -20.11 16.78 -20.78
C GLY A 275 -19.84 17.46 -19.44
N ASP A 276 -19.72 16.67 -18.36
CA ASP A 276 -19.42 17.17 -17.03
C ASP A 276 -17.89 17.47 -16.90
N PRO A 277 -17.48 18.40 -16.02
CA PRO A 277 -16.06 18.62 -15.75
C PRO A 277 -15.38 17.35 -15.25
N ARG A 278 -14.13 17.09 -15.70
CA ARG A 278 -13.35 15.96 -15.22
C ARG A 278 -13.22 16.01 -13.69
N PRO A 279 -13.57 14.92 -12.96
CA PRO A 279 -13.37 14.85 -11.51
C PRO A 279 -11.90 15.06 -11.12
N THR A 280 -11.64 15.71 -9.99
CA THR A 280 -10.30 15.76 -9.39
C THR A 280 -10.08 14.51 -8.54
N ILE A 281 -8.99 13.80 -8.79
CA ILE A 281 -8.61 12.60 -8.04
C ILE A 281 -7.74 13.01 -6.86
N ILE A 282 -8.18 12.70 -5.65
CA ILE A 282 -7.56 13.10 -4.39
C ILE A 282 -7.17 11.86 -3.59
N ALA A 283 -5.99 11.87 -3.00
CA ALA A 283 -5.55 10.80 -2.11
C ALA A 283 -4.60 11.30 -1.03
N HIS A 284 -4.40 10.51 0.03
CA HIS A 284 -3.28 10.73 0.94
C HIS A 284 -1.94 10.54 0.20
N GLU A 285 -0.91 11.32 0.53
CA GLU A 285 0.38 11.29 -0.18
C GLU A 285 1.07 9.91 -0.20
N ASN A 286 0.84 9.09 0.84
CA ASN A 286 1.42 7.75 0.93
C ASN A 286 0.85 6.76 -0.10
N VAL A 287 -0.31 7.05 -0.72
CA VAL A 287 -0.81 6.23 -1.84
C VAL A 287 0.19 6.22 -3.00
N VAL A 288 0.82 7.37 -3.28
CA VAL A 288 1.84 7.49 -4.35
C VAL A 288 3.03 6.59 -4.06
N ARG A 289 3.49 6.54 -2.80
CA ARG A 289 4.60 5.68 -2.36
C ARG A 289 4.21 4.20 -2.47
N ARG A 290 3.01 3.84 -2.03
CA ARG A 290 2.47 2.48 -2.11
C ARG A 290 2.35 1.97 -3.54
N TYR A 291 1.81 2.78 -4.45
CA TYR A 291 1.65 2.41 -5.85
C TYR A 291 3.01 2.13 -6.52
N ARG A 292 4.01 2.99 -6.29
CA ARG A 292 5.38 2.74 -6.77
C ARG A 292 5.94 1.42 -6.24
N ARG A 293 5.77 1.13 -4.95
CA ARG A 293 6.17 -0.15 -4.36
C ARG A 293 5.41 -1.34 -4.95
N TYR A 294 4.12 -1.21 -5.26
CA TYR A 294 3.35 -2.29 -5.89
C TYR A 294 3.79 -2.54 -7.32
N ALA A 295 4.15 -1.51 -8.08
CA ALA A 295 4.76 -1.69 -9.40
C ALA A 295 6.11 -2.40 -9.30
N GLU A 296 6.96 -2.00 -8.34
CA GLU A 296 8.25 -2.65 -8.09
C GLU A 296 8.10 -4.12 -7.66
N THR A 297 7.13 -4.41 -6.78
CA THR A 297 6.92 -5.73 -6.17
C THR A 297 5.81 -6.53 -6.83
N GLY A 298 5.40 -6.19 -8.05
CA GLY A 298 4.21 -6.75 -8.69
C GLY A 298 4.18 -8.28 -8.78
N GLY A 299 5.32 -8.89 -9.14
CA GLY A 299 5.47 -10.35 -9.19
C GLY A 299 5.32 -11.03 -7.83
N LEU A 300 5.77 -10.36 -6.76
CA LEU A 300 5.59 -10.80 -5.37
C LEU A 300 4.13 -10.62 -4.93
N GLN A 301 3.52 -9.46 -5.19
CA GLN A 301 2.12 -9.20 -4.86
C GLN A 301 1.19 -10.23 -5.51
N ALA A 302 1.40 -10.56 -6.79
CA ALA A 302 0.64 -11.59 -7.49
C ALA A 302 0.81 -12.99 -6.86
N HIS A 303 2.03 -13.33 -6.42
CA HIS A 303 2.29 -14.60 -5.75
C HIS A 303 1.60 -14.68 -4.37
N LEU A 304 1.76 -13.66 -3.53
CA LEU A 304 1.13 -13.60 -2.22
C LEU A 304 -0.41 -13.64 -2.33
N ASN A 305 -0.99 -12.90 -3.28
CA ASN A 305 -2.42 -12.93 -3.55
C ASN A 305 -2.91 -14.30 -4.04
N SER A 306 -2.11 -15.00 -4.86
CA SER A 306 -2.47 -16.35 -5.33
C SER A 306 -2.63 -17.34 -4.18
N MET A 307 -1.79 -17.24 -3.15
CA MET A 307 -1.88 -18.05 -1.93
C MET A 307 -3.07 -17.62 -1.05
N GLN A 308 -3.20 -16.32 -0.81
CA GLN A 308 -4.24 -15.80 0.09
C GLN A 308 -5.67 -16.03 -0.42
N PHE A 309 -5.89 -15.90 -1.74
CA PHE A 309 -7.22 -15.98 -2.34
C PHE A 309 -7.46 -17.28 -3.13
N ARG A 310 -6.48 -18.18 -3.19
CA ARG A 310 -6.56 -19.44 -3.94
C ARG A 310 -6.99 -19.25 -5.40
N ARG A 311 -6.35 -18.29 -6.06
CA ARG A 311 -6.56 -17.99 -7.48
C ARG A 311 -5.23 -18.12 -8.22
N ALA A 312 -5.28 -18.52 -9.48
CA ALA A 312 -4.09 -18.60 -10.32
C ALA A 312 -3.34 -17.26 -10.32
N LYS A 313 -2.00 -17.29 -10.24
CA LYS A 313 -1.17 -16.08 -10.25
C LYS A 313 -1.47 -15.16 -11.44
N ALA A 314 -1.80 -15.73 -12.60
CA ALA A 314 -2.18 -14.99 -13.80
C ALA A 314 -3.47 -14.17 -13.66
N ALA A 315 -4.31 -14.45 -12.65
CA ALA A 315 -5.48 -13.63 -12.34
C ALA A 315 -5.12 -12.30 -11.67
N PHE A 316 -3.85 -12.12 -11.25
CA PHE A 316 -3.35 -10.89 -10.66
C PHE A 316 -2.29 -10.28 -11.60
N PRO A 317 -2.60 -9.16 -12.26
CA PRO A 317 -1.66 -8.54 -13.21
C PRO A 317 -0.39 -8.09 -12.48
N ALA A 318 0.76 -8.28 -13.14
CA ALA A 318 2.07 -7.90 -12.57
C ALA A 318 2.21 -6.38 -12.42
N VAL A 319 1.58 -5.59 -13.28
CA VAL A 319 1.43 -4.13 -13.10
C VAL A 319 -0.05 -3.86 -12.88
N PRO A 320 -0.46 -3.42 -11.69
CA PRO A 320 -1.86 -3.14 -11.44
C PRO A 320 -2.31 -1.87 -12.19
N PRO A 321 -3.57 -1.78 -12.67
CA PRO A 321 -4.09 -0.63 -13.41
C PRO A 321 -4.34 0.56 -12.47
N GLN A 322 -3.25 1.17 -12.00
CA GLN A 322 -3.26 2.24 -11.01
C GLN A 322 -3.36 3.61 -11.68
N THR A 323 -4.38 4.38 -11.33
CA THR A 323 -4.45 5.81 -11.65
C THR A 323 -3.87 6.62 -10.50
N PHE A 324 -2.83 7.42 -10.75
CA PHE A 324 -2.24 8.29 -9.71
C PHE A 324 -3.18 9.47 -9.40
N PRO A 325 -3.18 9.97 -8.15
CA PRO A 325 -3.98 11.13 -7.77
C PRO A 325 -3.50 12.41 -8.46
N ASP A 326 -4.43 13.32 -8.74
CA ASP A 326 -4.13 14.68 -9.24
C ASP A 326 -3.68 15.60 -8.11
N GLN A 327 -4.23 15.40 -6.91
CA GLN A 327 -3.94 16.17 -5.70
C GLN A 327 -3.71 15.24 -4.52
N THR A 328 -2.74 15.58 -3.67
CA THR A 328 -2.48 14.87 -2.43
C THR A 328 -2.62 15.77 -1.20
N TYR A 329 -2.82 15.14 -0.05
CA TYR A 329 -2.78 15.79 1.25
C TYR A 329 -2.04 14.89 2.27
N ALA A 330 -1.62 15.47 3.39
CA ALA A 330 -0.89 14.77 4.45
C ALA A 330 -1.76 14.50 5.69
N GLU A 331 -2.25 15.54 6.38
CA GLU A 331 -3.00 15.34 7.62
C GLU A 331 -4.51 15.34 7.41
N SER A 332 -5.01 16.37 6.73
CA SER A 332 -6.43 16.48 6.39
C SER A 332 -6.63 17.37 5.15
N LEU A 333 -7.82 17.26 4.55
CA LEU A 333 -8.29 18.14 3.50
C LEU A 333 -9.79 18.37 3.68
N THR A 334 -10.22 19.62 3.61
CA THR A 334 -11.65 19.98 3.67
C THR A 334 -12.16 20.30 2.27
N LEU A 335 -13.28 19.70 1.90
CA LEU A 335 -13.97 19.87 0.62
C LEU A 335 -15.40 20.36 0.87
N GLY A 336 -16.00 21.00 -0.12
CA GLY A 336 -17.34 21.61 -0.03
C GLY A 336 -17.32 23.04 0.51
N THR A 337 -18.52 23.63 0.59
CA THR A 337 -18.80 25.03 0.95
C THR A 337 -19.75 25.09 2.15
N THR A 338 -20.43 26.22 2.37
CA THR A 338 -21.23 26.53 3.56
C THR A 338 -22.35 25.52 3.87
N GLY A 339 -22.87 24.78 2.89
CA GLY A 339 -23.94 23.79 3.11
C GLY A 339 -23.44 22.49 3.76
N ARG A 340 -22.69 21.69 3.00
CA ARG A 340 -22.11 20.40 3.46
C ARG A 340 -20.61 20.41 3.32
N VAL A 341 -19.92 20.31 4.45
CA VAL A 341 -18.47 20.23 4.54
C VAL A 341 -18.05 18.77 4.66
N VAL A 342 -17.07 18.37 3.86
CA VAL A 342 -16.50 17.02 3.89
C VAL A 342 -15.05 17.11 4.36
N GLN A 343 -14.71 16.42 5.43
CA GLN A 343 -13.34 16.37 5.94
C GLN A 343 -12.71 15.01 5.60
N LEU A 344 -11.65 15.04 4.81
CA LEU A 344 -10.75 13.90 4.61
C LEU A 344 -9.73 13.91 5.75
N LEU A 345 -9.63 12.81 6.47
CA LEU A 345 -8.77 12.67 7.65
C LEU A 345 -7.77 11.55 7.43
N TRP A 346 -6.48 11.82 7.68
CA TRP A 346 -5.47 10.78 7.71
C TRP A 346 -5.70 9.81 8.87
N ALA A 347 -5.88 8.54 8.53
CA ALA A 347 -6.38 7.50 9.40
C ALA A 347 -5.48 6.25 9.37
N PRO A 348 -4.17 6.37 9.62
CA PRO A 348 -3.22 5.28 9.50
C PRO A 348 -3.66 4.09 10.38
N SER A 349 -3.79 2.95 9.72
CA SER A 349 -4.46 1.76 10.28
C SER A 349 -3.98 0.52 9.52
N GLU A 350 -4.86 -0.14 8.75
CA GLU A 350 -4.52 -1.25 7.86
C GLU A 350 -3.36 -0.88 6.93
N THR A 351 -3.34 0.34 6.43
CA THR A 351 -2.20 0.93 5.75
C THR A 351 -1.90 2.34 6.25
N ASP A 352 -0.73 2.88 5.91
CA ASP A 352 -0.27 4.21 6.30
C ASP A 352 -0.85 5.35 5.44
N ASP A 353 -1.64 5.00 4.42
CA ASP A 353 -2.27 5.89 3.44
C ASP A 353 -3.80 5.93 3.54
N VAL A 354 -4.36 5.37 4.61
CA VAL A 354 -5.81 5.34 4.81
C VAL A 354 -6.37 6.75 5.07
N THR A 355 -7.48 7.03 4.41
CA THR A 355 -8.30 8.22 4.46
C THR A 355 -9.67 7.84 5.01
N ALA A 356 -10.08 8.45 6.11
CA ALA A 356 -11.48 8.45 6.54
C ALA A 356 -12.18 9.72 6.09
N VAL A 357 -13.50 9.65 5.96
CA VAL A 357 -14.34 10.79 5.58
C VAL A 357 -15.30 11.13 6.71
N TRP A 358 -15.19 12.36 7.21
CA TRP A 358 -16.02 12.88 8.29
C TRP A 358 -16.95 13.98 7.79
N LEU A 359 -18.24 13.85 8.14
CA LEU A 359 -19.30 14.79 7.85
C LEU A 359 -19.80 15.38 9.18
N PRO A 360 -19.28 16.55 9.62
CA PRO A 360 -19.54 17.08 10.95
C PRO A 360 -20.99 17.48 11.17
N GLN A 361 -21.69 17.97 10.14
CA GLN A 361 -23.08 18.39 10.23
C GLN A 361 -24.02 17.21 10.51
N GLU A 362 -23.83 16.09 9.80
CA GLU A 362 -24.62 14.87 9.98
C GLU A 362 -24.07 13.95 11.08
N ARG A 363 -22.87 14.23 11.59
CA ARG A 363 -22.10 13.35 12.48
C ARG A 363 -21.92 11.95 11.91
N ILE A 364 -21.61 11.86 10.61
CA ILE A 364 -21.40 10.59 9.90
C ILE A 364 -19.91 10.43 9.58
N LEU A 365 -19.35 9.29 9.98
CA LEU A 365 -17.97 8.90 9.69
C LEU A 365 -17.95 7.70 8.75
N TYR A 366 -17.36 7.83 7.56
CA TYR A 366 -16.90 6.69 6.80
C TYR A 366 -15.48 6.33 7.26
N GLY A 367 -15.36 5.22 7.98
CA GLY A 367 -14.13 4.81 8.63
C GLY A 367 -13.10 4.18 7.68
N SER A 368 -13.48 3.84 6.44
CA SER A 368 -12.61 3.12 5.50
C SER A 368 -11.98 1.88 6.15
N ALA A 369 -10.79 1.46 5.71
CA ALA A 369 -10.02 0.33 6.21
C ALA A 369 -9.59 0.47 7.68
N ALA A 370 -9.82 1.63 8.31
CA ALA A 370 -9.60 1.80 9.75
C ALA A 370 -10.76 1.24 10.58
N VAL A 371 -11.97 1.09 10.01
CA VAL A 371 -13.14 0.53 10.71
C VAL A 371 -13.71 -0.63 9.91
N ILE A 372 -13.53 -1.83 10.46
CA ILE A 372 -13.98 -3.09 9.87
C ILE A 372 -14.81 -3.89 10.89
N GLU A 373 -15.74 -4.73 10.41
CA GLU A 373 -16.54 -5.63 11.27
C GLU A 373 -15.85 -7.00 11.41
N SER A 374 -14.59 -6.98 11.82
CA SER A 374 -13.74 -8.14 12.08
C SER A 374 -12.60 -7.69 13.00
N LEU A 375 -11.95 -8.64 13.67
CA LEU A 375 -10.67 -8.37 14.31
C LEU A 375 -9.72 -7.63 13.34
N PRO A 376 -9.15 -6.47 13.71
CA PRO A 376 -8.20 -5.75 12.88
C PRO A 376 -7.06 -6.65 12.43
N ASN A 377 -6.82 -6.64 11.13
CA ASN A 377 -5.73 -7.39 10.54
C ASN A 377 -4.43 -6.61 10.73
N ILE A 378 -3.71 -6.81 11.83
CA ILE A 378 -2.41 -6.15 12.09
C ILE A 378 -1.27 -6.70 11.21
N GLY A 379 -1.62 -7.67 10.36
CA GLY A 379 -0.88 -8.14 9.20
C GLY A 379 -1.29 -9.58 8.97
N THR A 380 -1.65 -9.93 7.74
CA THR A 380 -1.73 -11.36 7.45
C THR A 380 -0.30 -11.90 7.41
N PRO A 381 -0.07 -13.21 7.55
CA PRO A 381 1.26 -13.82 7.38
C PRO A 381 1.94 -13.47 6.04
N LEU A 382 1.21 -12.86 5.10
CA LEU A 382 1.64 -12.47 3.76
C LEU A 382 1.71 -10.95 3.53
N ARG A 383 1.64 -10.11 4.57
CA ARG A 383 1.63 -8.65 4.44
C ARG A 383 2.76 -7.98 5.20
N THR A 384 2.95 -6.69 4.90
CA THR A 384 3.87 -5.83 5.65
C THR A 384 3.30 -5.56 7.02
N LEU A 385 4.19 -5.43 8.01
CA LEU A 385 3.85 -5.09 9.39
C LEU A 385 2.93 -3.85 9.46
N ARG A 386 1.92 -3.93 10.31
CA ARG A 386 1.05 -2.80 10.66
C ARG A 386 1.21 -2.55 12.15
N ASP A 387 1.05 -1.29 12.56
CA ASP A 387 1.24 -0.89 13.94
C ASP A 387 -0.12 -0.91 14.68
N PRO A 388 -0.30 -1.78 15.68
CA PRO A 388 -1.56 -1.88 16.42
C PRO A 388 -1.85 -0.65 17.26
N VAL A 389 -0.83 0.02 17.81
CA VAL A 389 -1.02 1.22 18.64
C VAL A 389 -1.41 2.39 17.77
N ARG A 390 -0.76 2.56 16.61
CA ARG A 390 -1.14 3.60 15.64
C ARG A 390 -2.58 3.45 15.16
N TRP A 391 -3.03 2.21 14.94
CA TRP A 391 -4.43 1.96 14.58
C TRP A 391 -5.37 2.29 15.76
N ALA A 392 -5.02 1.91 16.99
CA ALA A 392 -5.77 2.29 18.18
C ALA A 392 -5.89 3.82 18.34
N ASP A 393 -4.82 4.57 18.10
CA ASP A 393 -4.82 6.04 18.14
C ASP A 393 -5.75 6.64 17.07
N THR A 394 -5.81 6.05 15.88
CA THR A 394 -6.78 6.43 14.85
C THR A 394 -8.22 6.22 15.32
N LEU A 395 -8.51 5.08 15.95
CA LEU A 395 -9.85 4.77 16.47
C LEU A 395 -10.28 5.70 17.60
N ASP A 396 -9.37 6.09 18.49
CA ASP A 396 -9.65 7.06 19.54
C ASP A 396 -9.94 8.45 18.96
N ARG A 397 -9.19 8.88 17.95
CA ARG A 397 -9.47 10.13 17.23
C ARG A 397 -10.86 10.10 16.61
N PHE A 398 -11.30 8.97 16.06
CA PHE A 398 -12.66 8.80 15.55
C PHE A 398 -13.72 8.84 16.65
N ALA A 399 -13.47 8.19 17.79
CA ALA A 399 -14.40 8.24 18.92
C ALA A 399 -14.55 9.67 19.46
N ALA A 400 -13.48 10.47 19.44
CA ALA A 400 -13.50 11.87 19.85
C ALA A 400 -14.32 12.79 18.92
N LEU A 401 -14.53 12.41 17.66
CA LEU A 401 -15.47 13.11 16.75
C LEU A 401 -16.94 12.93 17.17
N ASP A 402 -17.20 11.98 18.06
CA ASP A 402 -18.54 11.62 18.53
C ASP A 402 -19.52 11.28 17.37
N PRO A 403 -19.18 10.34 16.46
CA PRO A 403 -20.05 9.99 15.34
C PRO A 403 -21.38 9.40 15.80
N ALA A 404 -22.48 9.86 15.20
CA ALA A 404 -23.80 9.25 15.37
C ALA A 404 -23.97 8.02 14.45
N VAL A 405 -23.24 8.00 13.33
CA VAL A 405 -23.22 6.88 12.38
C VAL A 405 -21.79 6.61 11.96
N VAL A 406 -21.40 5.35 11.94
CA VAL A 406 -20.14 4.90 11.33
C VAL A 406 -20.44 3.97 10.17
N VAL A 407 -19.91 4.29 8.99
CA VAL A 407 -19.94 3.44 7.82
C VAL A 407 -18.59 2.70 7.78
N PRO A 408 -18.58 1.36 7.99
CA PRO A 408 -17.35 0.56 7.90
C PRO A 408 -16.93 0.37 6.43
N GLU A 409 -15.72 -0.14 6.23
CA GLU A 409 -15.24 -0.54 4.90
C GLU A 409 -16.16 -1.57 4.23
N TRP A 410 -16.67 -2.51 5.01
CA TRP A 410 -17.56 -3.58 4.57
C TRP A 410 -18.76 -3.68 5.50
N GLY A 411 -19.94 -3.85 4.92
CA GLY A 411 -21.18 -4.06 5.69
C GLY A 411 -22.09 -2.84 5.67
N LYS A 412 -23.01 -2.79 6.64
CA LYS A 412 -24.04 -1.75 6.75
C LYS A 412 -23.56 -0.60 7.65
N PRO A 413 -24.10 0.61 7.49
CA PRO A 413 -23.88 1.69 8.45
C PRO A 413 -24.31 1.29 9.86
N ARG A 414 -23.43 1.51 10.83
CA ARG A 414 -23.66 1.28 12.26
C ARG A 414 -24.16 2.55 12.94
N ARG A 415 -25.23 2.41 13.72
CA ARG A 415 -25.85 3.48 14.50
C ARG A 415 -25.88 3.20 16.01
N GLU A 416 -25.67 1.93 16.37
CA GLU A 416 -25.67 1.45 17.74
C GLU A 416 -24.27 1.04 18.14
N GLN A 417 -23.93 1.21 19.42
CA GLN A 417 -22.64 0.82 19.99
C GLN A 417 -21.43 1.42 19.25
N VAL A 418 -21.60 2.61 18.64
CA VAL A 418 -20.58 3.23 17.80
C VAL A 418 -19.33 3.54 18.61
N ARG A 419 -19.49 4.14 19.79
CA ARG A 419 -18.38 4.50 20.67
C ARG A 419 -17.70 3.24 21.23
N GLU A 420 -18.49 2.25 21.62
CA GLU A 420 -18.02 0.97 22.15
C GLU A 420 -17.22 0.20 21.10
N MET A 421 -17.66 0.19 19.83
CA MET A 421 -16.91 -0.44 18.74
C MET A 421 -15.54 0.23 18.56
N LEU A 422 -15.50 1.57 18.47
CA LEU A 422 -14.25 2.31 18.23
C LEU A 422 -13.28 2.17 19.41
N THR A 423 -13.75 2.49 20.61
CA THR A 423 -12.92 2.48 21.83
C THR A 423 -12.60 1.07 22.31
N GLY A 424 -13.52 0.12 22.17
CA GLY A 424 -13.30 -1.28 22.51
C GLY A 424 -12.25 -1.92 21.62
N THR A 425 -12.31 -1.69 20.31
CA THR A 425 -11.28 -2.15 19.36
C THR A 425 -9.92 -1.51 19.67
N ALA A 426 -9.88 -0.20 19.97
CA ALA A 426 -8.65 0.48 20.37
C ALA A 426 -8.05 -0.11 21.66
N ARG A 427 -8.88 -0.39 22.67
CA ARG A 427 -8.48 -1.05 23.92
C ARG A 427 -7.93 -2.45 23.68
N ALA A 428 -8.58 -3.25 22.83
CA ALA A 428 -8.14 -4.59 22.49
C ALA A 428 -6.76 -4.61 21.83
N LEU A 429 -6.50 -3.70 20.89
CA LEU A 429 -5.19 -3.57 20.23
C LEU A 429 -4.07 -3.16 21.20
N ARG A 430 -4.36 -2.22 22.12
CA ARG A 430 -3.39 -1.81 23.15
C ARG A 430 -3.16 -2.90 24.18
N TRP A 431 -4.21 -3.64 24.57
CA TRP A 431 -4.10 -4.79 25.45
C TRP A 431 -3.18 -5.86 24.83
N LEU A 432 -3.42 -6.24 23.56
CA LEU A 432 -2.57 -7.18 22.83
C LEU A 432 -1.10 -6.75 22.84
N ARG A 433 -0.83 -5.48 22.51
CA ARG A 433 0.51 -4.91 22.54
C ARG A 433 1.14 -5.03 23.93
N ALA A 434 0.43 -4.62 24.98
CA ALA A 434 0.95 -4.63 26.35
C ALA A 434 1.24 -6.06 26.84
N GLU A 435 0.31 -6.99 26.63
CA GLU A 435 0.45 -8.36 27.11
C GLU A 435 1.53 -9.15 26.38
N VAL A 436 1.70 -8.94 25.07
CA VAL A 436 2.80 -9.52 24.31
C VAL A 436 4.15 -8.97 24.80
N VAL A 437 4.27 -7.66 25.00
CA VAL A 437 5.50 -7.05 25.55
C VAL A 437 5.82 -7.58 26.94
N ALA A 438 4.81 -7.71 27.80
CA ALA A 438 5.00 -8.21 29.15
C ALA A 438 5.62 -9.62 29.15
N ARG A 439 5.28 -10.45 28.15
CA ARG A 439 5.83 -11.80 27.98
C ARG A 439 7.20 -11.81 27.32
N LEU A 440 7.42 -10.95 26.33
CA LEU A 440 8.75 -10.72 25.76
C LEU A 440 9.76 -10.28 26.83
N ASN A 441 9.35 -9.40 27.75
CA ASN A 441 10.18 -8.97 28.88
C ASN A 441 10.51 -10.12 29.86
N LYS A 442 9.73 -11.21 29.86
CA LYS A 442 10.03 -12.44 30.61
C LYS A 442 10.93 -13.41 29.84
N GLY A 443 11.34 -13.05 28.61
CA GLY A 443 12.14 -13.89 27.73
C GLY A 443 11.35 -14.94 26.96
N MET A 444 10.02 -14.85 26.93
CA MET A 444 9.19 -15.80 26.21
C MET A 444 9.31 -15.62 24.70
N VAL A 445 9.29 -16.73 23.95
CA VAL A 445 9.29 -16.72 22.48
C VAL A 445 7.86 -16.76 21.93
N VAL A 446 7.67 -16.40 20.65
CA VAL A 446 6.34 -16.29 20.01
C VAL A 446 5.45 -17.51 20.24
N GLY A 447 6.01 -18.72 20.14
CA GLY A 447 5.26 -19.96 20.34
C GLY A 447 4.70 -20.10 21.75
N GLU A 448 5.44 -19.66 22.78
CA GLU A 448 4.99 -19.68 24.18
C GLU A 448 3.93 -18.60 24.41
N ILE A 449 4.14 -17.40 23.86
CA ILE A 449 3.20 -16.27 24.00
C ILE A 449 1.83 -16.62 23.43
N LEU A 450 1.79 -17.27 22.26
CA LEU A 450 0.53 -17.69 21.63
C LEU A 450 -0.32 -18.62 22.51
N HIS A 451 0.31 -19.38 23.42
CA HIS A 451 -0.36 -20.34 24.29
C HIS A 451 -0.49 -19.86 25.76
N ASP A 452 0.06 -18.69 26.10
CA ASP A 452 0.03 -18.11 27.46
C ASP A 452 -0.98 -16.93 27.59
N LEU A 453 -1.56 -16.49 26.48
CA LEU A 453 -2.50 -15.36 26.47
C LEU A 453 -3.93 -15.81 26.80
N ASP A 454 -4.45 -15.31 27.92
CA ASP A 454 -5.87 -15.38 28.27
C ASP A 454 -6.58 -14.12 27.79
N TYR A 455 -7.36 -14.23 26.70
CA TYR A 455 -8.04 -13.10 26.06
C TYR A 455 -9.30 -12.67 26.85
N PRO A 456 -9.41 -11.40 27.27
CA PRO A 456 -10.60 -10.88 27.96
C PRO A 456 -11.83 -10.92 27.05
N ALA A 457 -12.88 -11.63 27.47
CA ALA A 457 -14.10 -11.80 26.68
C ALA A 457 -14.75 -10.45 26.33
N GLU A 458 -14.72 -9.48 27.24
CA GLU A 458 -15.25 -8.13 27.04
C GLU A 458 -14.52 -7.30 25.98
N LEU A 459 -13.34 -7.75 25.52
CA LEU A 459 -12.59 -7.10 24.45
C LEU A 459 -12.65 -7.89 23.13
N PHE A 460 -12.76 -9.21 23.20
CA PHE A 460 -12.54 -10.07 22.04
C PHE A 460 -13.71 -10.97 21.64
N ASP A 461 -14.76 -11.06 22.45
CA ASP A 461 -15.99 -11.81 22.13
C ASP A 461 -17.11 -10.90 21.59
N GLU A 462 -16.80 -9.62 21.35
CA GLU A 462 -17.70 -8.67 20.70
C GLU A 462 -17.94 -9.03 19.23
N PRO A 463 -19.14 -8.81 18.66
CA PRO A 463 -19.47 -9.22 17.29
C PRO A 463 -18.54 -8.64 16.22
N TRP A 464 -18.07 -7.40 16.39
CA TRP A 464 -17.15 -6.74 15.46
C TRP A 464 -15.69 -7.18 15.63
N MET A 465 -15.39 -8.04 16.60
CA MET A 465 -14.05 -8.60 16.86
C MET A 465 -13.92 -10.05 16.39
N ALA A 466 -14.92 -10.58 15.69
CA ALA A 466 -14.89 -11.93 15.14
C ALA A 466 -13.68 -12.13 14.18
N GLU A 467 -13.03 -13.28 14.28
CA GLU A 467 -11.86 -13.65 13.47
C GLU A 467 -12.23 -14.16 12.08
N THR A 468 -13.03 -13.39 11.34
CA THR A 468 -13.49 -13.78 10.01
C THR A 468 -12.39 -13.59 8.95
N TYR A 469 -11.52 -12.59 9.16
CA TYR A 469 -10.40 -12.27 8.28
C TYR A 469 -9.09 -12.09 9.05
N GLY A 470 -9.05 -11.17 10.02
CA GLY A 470 -7.97 -11.09 11.01
C GLY A 470 -7.98 -12.28 11.97
N HIS A 471 -6.89 -12.48 12.70
CA HIS A 471 -6.75 -13.54 13.71
C HIS A 471 -5.83 -13.05 14.83
N ARG A 472 -6.13 -13.37 16.09
CA ARG A 472 -5.36 -12.92 17.27
C ARG A 472 -3.89 -13.34 17.15
N ASP A 473 -3.63 -14.59 16.78
CA ASP A 473 -2.27 -15.10 16.54
C ASP A 473 -1.47 -14.27 15.53
N PHE A 474 -2.11 -13.76 14.47
CA PHE A 474 -1.41 -12.94 13.48
C PHE A 474 -0.96 -11.61 14.11
N VAL A 475 -1.81 -11.02 14.93
CA VAL A 475 -1.48 -9.78 15.66
C VAL A 475 -0.33 -10.03 16.64
N VAL A 476 -0.36 -11.13 17.38
CA VAL A 476 0.72 -11.52 18.30
C VAL A 476 2.03 -11.71 17.55
N CYS A 477 2.03 -12.49 16.47
CA CYS A 477 3.21 -12.73 15.65
C CYS A 477 3.82 -11.44 15.10
N ASP A 478 2.99 -10.51 14.61
CA ASP A 478 3.46 -9.25 14.06
C ASP A 478 3.96 -8.28 15.14
N ILE A 479 3.36 -8.28 16.34
CA ILE A 479 3.90 -7.54 17.48
C ILE A 479 5.27 -8.11 17.84
N VAL A 480 5.41 -9.43 18.01
CA VAL A 480 6.72 -10.03 18.32
C VAL A 480 7.74 -9.65 17.25
N ARG A 481 7.39 -9.80 15.98
CA ARG A 481 8.27 -9.46 14.86
C ARG A 481 8.69 -7.98 14.85
N ALA A 482 7.81 -7.07 15.23
CA ALA A 482 8.11 -5.65 15.35
C ALA A 482 9.11 -5.36 16.47
N GLU A 483 9.06 -6.11 17.57
CA GLU A 483 9.91 -5.89 18.75
C GLU A 483 11.25 -6.64 18.70
N THR A 484 11.26 -7.86 18.17
CA THR A 484 12.42 -8.76 18.24
C THR A 484 13.06 -9.00 16.88
N GLY A 485 12.43 -8.58 15.78
CA GLY A 485 12.86 -8.89 14.42
C GLY A 485 12.36 -10.26 13.94
N TRP A 486 13.06 -10.87 13.00
CA TRP A 486 12.59 -12.08 12.29
C TRP A 486 13.07 -13.41 12.90
N TRP A 487 14.09 -13.38 13.76
CA TRP A 487 14.72 -14.58 14.30
C TRP A 487 13.93 -15.13 15.50
N ASP A 488 13.83 -16.45 15.60
CA ASP A 488 12.99 -17.19 16.55
C ASP A 488 13.73 -17.63 17.82
N PHE A 489 14.95 -17.12 18.04
CA PHE A 489 15.84 -17.49 19.13
C PHE A 489 16.36 -18.94 19.11
N ASN A 490 16.09 -19.71 18.06
CA ASN A 490 16.75 -21.00 17.84
C ASN A 490 18.07 -20.79 17.08
N PRO A 491 19.24 -21.11 17.67
CA PRO A 491 20.53 -20.92 17.00
C PRO A 491 20.64 -21.65 15.65
N THR A 492 19.94 -22.78 15.50
CA THR A 492 19.86 -23.55 14.24
C THR A 492 19.30 -22.71 13.09
N ASN A 493 18.39 -21.79 13.38
CA ASN A 493 17.66 -21.00 12.40
C ASN A 493 18.31 -19.65 12.09
N LEU A 494 19.43 -19.30 12.75
CA LEU A 494 20.13 -18.03 12.51
C LEU A 494 20.86 -18.02 11.15
N HIS A 495 21.53 -19.13 10.84
CA HIS A 495 22.25 -19.35 9.57
C HIS A 495 21.98 -20.77 9.05
N PRO A 496 20.74 -21.07 8.65
CA PRO A 496 20.35 -22.42 8.30
C PRO A 496 21.03 -22.88 7.01
N SER A 497 21.17 -24.20 6.87
CA SER A 497 21.50 -24.83 5.59
C SER A 497 20.38 -24.62 4.55
N HIS A 498 20.65 -24.94 3.29
CA HIS A 498 19.58 -24.99 2.28
C HIS A 498 18.44 -25.89 2.75
N PRO A 499 17.15 -25.49 2.62
CA PRO A 499 16.01 -26.25 3.16
C PRO A 499 16.02 -27.73 2.77
N ASP A 500 16.25 -28.03 1.48
CA ASP A 500 16.31 -29.41 0.98
C ASP A 500 17.43 -30.25 1.64
N VAL A 501 18.58 -29.62 1.93
CA VAL A 501 19.72 -30.31 2.57
C VAL A 501 19.40 -30.60 4.03
N ALA A 502 18.81 -29.64 4.74
CA ALA A 502 18.40 -29.82 6.13
C ALA A 502 17.31 -30.90 6.25
N ALA A 503 16.29 -30.84 5.38
CA ALA A 503 15.19 -31.80 5.38
C ALA A 503 15.65 -33.22 5.00
N ALA A 504 16.53 -33.36 4.01
CA ALA A 504 17.14 -34.65 3.67
C ALA A 504 17.96 -35.23 4.84
N ALA A 505 18.70 -34.39 5.57
CA ALA A 505 19.47 -34.83 6.73
C ALA A 505 18.57 -35.31 7.89
N VAL A 506 17.45 -34.63 8.14
CA VAL A 506 16.45 -35.06 9.14
C VAL A 506 15.82 -36.39 8.73
N ALA A 507 15.32 -36.50 7.50
CA ALA A 507 14.71 -37.74 7.00
C ALA A 507 15.70 -38.91 6.98
N GLY A 508 16.96 -38.68 6.60
CA GLY A 508 18.00 -39.70 6.58
C GLY A 508 18.48 -40.16 7.97
N ALA A 509 18.26 -39.35 9.01
CA ALA A 509 18.54 -39.73 10.40
C ALA A 509 17.45 -40.66 10.99
N ILE A 510 16.29 -40.77 10.33
CA ILE A 510 15.16 -41.59 10.78
C ILE A 510 15.28 -42.98 10.14
N ALA A 511 15.69 -43.96 10.94
CA ALA A 511 15.85 -45.34 10.47
C ALA A 511 14.52 -46.02 10.11
N ASP A 512 13.46 -45.73 10.86
CA ASP A 512 12.11 -46.25 10.62
C ASP A 512 11.16 -45.12 10.22
N GLN A 513 11.15 -44.81 8.93
CA GLN A 513 10.28 -43.77 8.37
C GLN A 513 8.80 -44.20 8.38
N ALA A 514 8.52 -45.50 8.32
CA ALA A 514 7.16 -46.03 8.39
C ALA A 514 6.52 -45.76 9.77
N ALA A 515 7.30 -45.77 10.85
CA ALA A 515 6.82 -45.39 12.17
C ALA A 515 6.40 -43.91 12.25
N VAL A 516 7.06 -43.00 11.52
CA VAL A 516 6.67 -41.58 11.45
C VAL A 516 5.31 -41.43 10.76
N LEU A 517 5.12 -42.14 9.64
CA LEU A 517 3.84 -42.19 8.92
C LEU A 517 2.72 -42.74 9.80
N ALA A 518 2.96 -43.87 10.47
CA ALA A 518 2.00 -44.47 11.38
C ALA A 518 1.62 -43.51 12.52
N ARG A 519 2.61 -42.84 13.13
CA ARG A 519 2.37 -41.89 14.21
C ARG A 519 1.58 -40.66 13.76
N ALA A 520 1.86 -40.15 12.56
CA ALA A 520 1.09 -39.05 11.99
C ALA A 520 -0.38 -39.45 11.75
N ARG A 521 -0.64 -40.70 11.32
CA ARG A 521 -2.01 -41.23 11.15
C ARG A 521 -2.73 -41.40 12.49
N GLU A 522 -2.05 -41.92 13.52
CA GLU A 522 -2.62 -42.01 14.86
C GLU A 522 -3.05 -40.63 15.41
N LEU A 523 -2.18 -39.62 15.26
CA LEU A 523 -2.48 -38.25 15.69
C LEU A 523 -3.64 -37.66 14.90
N ARG A 524 -3.68 -37.88 13.57
CA ARG A 524 -4.80 -37.49 12.72
C ARG A 524 -6.12 -38.10 13.22
N ASP A 525 -6.11 -39.40 13.47
CA ASP A 525 -7.31 -40.16 13.86
C ASP A 525 -7.79 -39.79 15.28
N ALA A 526 -6.88 -39.32 16.13
CA ALA A 526 -7.19 -38.71 17.43
C ALA A 526 -7.70 -37.27 17.34
N GLY A 527 -7.68 -36.64 16.16
CA GLY A 527 -8.08 -35.23 15.95
C GLY A 527 -6.98 -34.21 16.21
N GLU A 528 -5.76 -34.65 16.56
CA GLU A 528 -4.58 -33.83 16.84
C GLU A 528 -3.87 -33.37 15.55
N VAL A 529 -4.62 -32.76 14.64
CA VAL A 529 -4.20 -32.47 13.26
C VAL A 529 -2.93 -31.62 13.19
N GLN A 530 -2.79 -30.61 14.05
CA GLN A 530 -1.59 -29.75 14.05
C GLN A 530 -0.34 -30.51 14.51
N GLN A 531 -0.48 -31.43 15.48
CA GLN A 531 0.63 -32.28 15.93
C GLN A 531 1.01 -33.28 14.83
N ALA A 532 0.03 -33.85 14.14
CA ALA A 532 0.27 -34.72 12.99
C ALA A 532 1.04 -33.99 11.87
N LEU A 533 0.74 -32.72 11.61
CA LEU A 533 1.50 -31.87 10.67
C LEU A 533 2.96 -31.69 11.11
N HIS A 534 3.23 -31.46 12.39
CA HIS A 534 4.60 -31.37 12.89
C HIS A 534 5.38 -32.68 12.72
N VAL A 535 4.73 -33.83 12.96
CA VAL A 535 5.36 -35.15 12.81
C VAL A 535 5.63 -35.48 11.34
N ILE A 536 4.66 -35.26 10.45
CA ILE A 536 4.80 -35.62 9.04
C ILE A 536 5.83 -34.75 8.31
N ASP A 537 6.06 -33.51 8.78
CA ASP A 537 7.06 -32.59 8.22
C ASP A 537 8.49 -33.11 8.33
N LEU A 538 8.76 -34.04 9.25
CA LEU A 538 10.06 -34.73 9.36
C LEU A 538 10.43 -35.49 8.07
N LEU A 539 9.43 -35.92 7.29
CA LEU A 539 9.61 -36.62 6.01
C LEU A 539 9.14 -35.76 4.83
N ALA A 540 7.97 -35.14 4.91
CA ALA A 540 7.32 -34.50 3.77
C ALA A 540 8.12 -33.31 3.17
N LEU A 541 9.03 -32.72 3.94
CA LEU A 541 9.89 -31.62 3.49
C LEU A 541 11.15 -32.10 2.75
N ALA A 542 11.55 -33.36 2.89
CA ALA A 542 12.75 -33.87 2.22
C ALA A 542 12.53 -33.89 0.69
N PRO A 543 13.55 -33.60 -0.13
CA PRO A 543 13.49 -33.77 -1.57
C PRO A 543 13.48 -35.27 -1.93
N GLY A 544 13.16 -35.59 -3.19
CA GLY A 544 13.14 -36.97 -3.68
C GLY A 544 11.74 -37.54 -3.85
N ASP A 545 11.68 -38.73 -4.42
CA ASP A 545 10.44 -39.45 -4.80
C ASP A 545 10.40 -40.87 -4.20
N GLU A 546 11.15 -41.09 -3.11
CA GLU A 546 11.09 -42.33 -2.34
C GLU A 546 9.65 -42.59 -1.85
N PRO A 547 9.18 -43.85 -1.80
CA PRO A 547 7.78 -44.17 -1.49
C PRO A 547 7.27 -43.51 -0.21
N GLU A 548 8.07 -43.53 0.85
CA GLU A 548 7.74 -42.96 2.16
C GLU A 548 7.65 -41.42 2.11
N ILE A 549 8.50 -40.77 1.32
CA ILE A 549 8.47 -39.32 1.12
C ILE A 549 7.24 -38.89 0.32
N VAL A 550 6.90 -39.64 -0.72
CA VAL A 550 5.68 -39.41 -1.52
C VAL A 550 4.44 -39.59 -0.64
N GLU A 551 4.36 -40.69 0.12
CA GLU A 551 3.26 -40.96 1.05
C GLU A 551 3.16 -39.87 2.13
N ALA A 552 4.28 -39.38 2.64
CA ALA A 552 4.30 -38.30 3.63
C ALA A 552 3.73 -36.99 3.07
N ARG A 553 4.03 -36.65 1.82
CA ARG A 553 3.47 -35.47 1.15
C ARG A 553 1.96 -35.61 0.90
N GLU A 554 1.49 -36.79 0.52
CA GLU A 554 0.06 -37.09 0.37
C GLU A 554 -0.68 -36.96 1.71
N LEU A 555 -0.12 -37.52 2.78
CA LEU A 555 -0.69 -37.39 4.13
C LEU A 555 -0.65 -35.93 4.63
N LYS A 556 0.43 -35.19 4.36
CA LYS A 556 0.51 -33.76 4.67
C LYS A 556 -0.59 -32.98 3.95
N ALA A 557 -0.85 -33.28 2.67
CA ALA A 557 -1.91 -32.63 1.92
C ALA A 557 -3.31 -32.90 2.53
N GLU A 558 -3.59 -34.15 2.94
CA GLU A 558 -4.81 -34.51 3.65
C GLU A 558 -4.96 -33.73 4.98
N LEU A 559 -3.89 -33.69 5.77
CA LEU A 559 -3.85 -32.99 7.06
C LEU A 559 -4.07 -31.47 6.90
N CYS A 560 -3.46 -30.89 5.87
CA CYS A 560 -3.68 -29.49 5.48
C CYS A 560 -5.16 -29.21 5.17
N GLU A 561 -5.83 -30.07 4.40
CA GLU A 561 -7.27 -29.94 4.14
C GLU A 561 -8.14 -30.12 5.39
N LEU A 562 -7.75 -30.98 6.33
CA LEU A 562 -8.42 -31.11 7.63
C LEU A 562 -8.24 -29.83 8.46
N ARG A 563 -7.02 -29.28 8.51
CA ARG A 563 -6.72 -28.05 9.24
C ARG A 563 -7.45 -26.84 8.65
N ALA A 564 -7.58 -26.78 7.33
CA ALA A 564 -8.36 -25.75 6.64
C ALA A 564 -9.84 -25.74 7.07
N LYS A 565 -10.43 -26.88 7.47
CA LYS A 565 -11.81 -26.94 7.98
C LYS A 565 -11.94 -26.45 9.42
N GLN A 566 -10.87 -26.47 10.18
CA GLN A 566 -10.84 -26.05 11.59
C GLN A 566 -10.58 -24.55 11.75
N ALA A 567 -9.99 -23.88 10.75
CA ALA A 567 -9.57 -22.49 10.89
C ALA A 567 -10.73 -21.47 10.73
N SER A 568 -10.79 -20.52 11.67
CA SER A 568 -11.80 -19.44 11.75
C SER A 568 -11.60 -18.34 10.70
N SER A 569 -10.34 -17.93 10.48
CA SER A 569 -9.98 -16.90 9.51
C SER A 569 -10.01 -17.42 8.07
N TYR A 570 -10.61 -16.63 7.17
CA TYR A 570 -10.54 -16.87 5.73
C TYR A 570 -9.10 -17.05 5.23
N VAL A 571 -8.17 -16.23 5.73
CA VAL A 571 -6.77 -16.28 5.30
C VAL A 571 -6.14 -17.61 5.74
N SER A 572 -6.33 -18.02 7.00
CA SER A 572 -5.82 -19.30 7.49
C SER A 572 -6.36 -20.48 6.67
N ARG A 573 -7.67 -20.53 6.43
CA ARG A 573 -8.28 -21.58 5.59
C ARG A 573 -7.66 -21.63 4.21
N SER A 574 -7.52 -20.47 3.58
CA SER A 574 -6.88 -20.37 2.28
C SER A 574 -5.45 -20.89 2.35
N LEU A 575 -4.62 -20.52 3.31
CA LEU A 575 -3.22 -20.97 3.35
C LEU A 575 -3.06 -22.48 3.57
N TYR A 576 -4.00 -23.13 4.25
CA TYR A 576 -3.97 -24.58 4.45
C TYR A 576 -4.50 -25.40 3.26
N ARG A 577 -5.42 -24.88 2.45
CA ARG A 577 -5.89 -25.63 1.26
C ARG A 577 -4.71 -25.98 0.35
N VAL A 578 -4.72 -27.08 -0.39
CA VAL A 578 -3.57 -27.48 -1.25
C VAL A 578 -3.97 -27.72 -2.68
#